data_AF-A0A914DB81-F1
#
_entry.id   AF-A0A914DB81-F1
#
_cell.length_a   1.000
_cell.length_b   1.000
_cell.length_c   1.000
_cell.angle_alpha   90.00
_cell.angle_beta   90.00
_cell.angle_gamma   90.00
#
_symmetry.space_group_name_H-M   'P 1'
#
loop_
_entity.id
_entity.type
_entity.pdbx_description
1 polymer ?
#
loop_
_entity_poly.entity_id
_entity_poly.type
_entity_poly.pdbx_seq_one_letter_code
_entity_poly.pdbx_strand_id
1 'polypeptide(L)'
;MELLGVQIGARCASFIQASAPTNRLDHTLDRFECVLAWVLAQGITRLRVFESNRVREIRQLPVNQYRYVPTKYNPADLGTRGTTLAELNDCRLWHKGPEWLNRTKEHWPPLSDNQFDYREWLLSQDNADPEIVASVKEVKEEIPIFETTRYPTFEKLLFVITFVCRFIRLKFGKIAANKQAFNAAETSRAIIVAIKESQRCYPSNDAEIQNLGIRADNQGLLRCYGRMEPSQLAAEAINPIFISKKSTLAELIMD
;
A
#
# COMPACT_ATOMS: atom_id res chain seq x y z
N MET A 1 1.05 -6.17 -4.19
CA MET A 1 0.04 -6.78 -5.08
C MET A 1 0.55 -8.07 -5.70
N GLU A 2 1.84 -8.11 -6.02
CA GLU A 2 2.56 -9.24 -6.61
C GLU A 2 2.36 -10.62 -5.96
N LEU A 3 2.55 -10.76 -4.64
CA LEU A 3 2.31 -12.01 -3.92
C LEU A 3 0.84 -12.49 -4.01
N LEU A 4 -0.11 -11.55 -4.11
CA LEU A 4 -1.52 -11.86 -4.29
C LEU A 4 -1.78 -12.39 -5.72
N GLY A 5 -1.12 -11.81 -6.73
CA GLY A 5 -1.18 -12.33 -8.10
C GLY A 5 -0.69 -13.77 -8.21
N VAL A 6 0.43 -14.09 -7.55
CA VAL A 6 0.96 -15.46 -7.47
C VAL A 6 0.01 -16.40 -6.73
N GLN A 7 -0.57 -15.96 -5.61
CA GLN A 7 -1.55 -16.75 -4.85
C GLN A 7 -2.77 -17.11 -5.70
N ILE A 8 -3.33 -16.14 -6.44
CA ILE A 8 -4.46 -16.36 -7.34
C ILE A 8 -4.05 -17.31 -8.48
N GLY A 9 -2.90 -17.06 -9.12
CA GLY A 9 -2.39 -17.92 -10.19
C GLY A 9 -2.19 -19.38 -9.74
N ALA A 10 -1.64 -19.60 -8.54
CA ALA A 10 -1.44 -20.93 -7.97
C ALA A 10 -2.77 -21.64 -7.66
N ARG A 11 -3.78 -20.91 -7.15
CA ARG A 11 -5.14 -21.46 -6.95
C ARG A 11 -5.78 -21.86 -8.28
N CYS A 12 -5.68 -21.00 -9.30
CA CYS A 12 -6.21 -21.30 -10.64
C CYS A 12 -5.52 -22.53 -11.25
N ALA A 13 -4.20 -22.62 -11.13
CA ALA A 13 -3.43 -23.78 -11.55
C ALA A 13 -3.88 -25.07 -10.85
N SER A 14 -4.03 -25.03 -9.53
CA SER A 14 -4.53 -26.16 -8.73
C SER A 14 -5.94 -26.59 -9.18
N PHE A 15 -6.83 -25.63 -9.42
CA PHE A 15 -8.18 -25.88 -9.92
C PHE A 15 -8.18 -26.54 -11.32
N ILE A 16 -7.35 -26.04 -12.24
CA ILE A 16 -7.21 -26.61 -13.58
C ILE A 16 -6.65 -28.03 -13.49
N GLN A 17 -5.63 -28.28 -12.68
CA GLN A 17 -5.05 -29.61 -12.49
C GLN A 17 -6.04 -30.61 -11.91
N ALA A 18 -6.90 -30.16 -10.97
CA ALA A 18 -7.96 -30.99 -10.40
C ALA A 18 -9.09 -31.28 -11.40
N SER A 19 -9.39 -30.33 -12.30
CA SER A 19 -10.49 -30.44 -13.27
C SER A 19 -10.08 -31.11 -14.59
N ALA A 20 -8.80 -31.06 -14.94
CA ALA A 20 -8.22 -31.66 -16.14
C ALA A 20 -6.85 -32.27 -15.78
N PRO A 21 -6.75 -33.60 -15.60
CA PRO A 21 -5.51 -34.29 -15.29
C PRO A 21 -4.60 -34.34 -16.54
N THR A 22 -4.05 -33.18 -16.91
CA THR A 22 -3.02 -33.05 -17.93
C THR A 22 -1.65 -33.24 -17.29
N ASN A 23 -0.86 -34.19 -17.80
CA ASN A 23 0.45 -34.60 -17.25
C ASN A 23 1.59 -33.56 -17.37
N ARG A 24 1.30 -32.31 -17.75
CA ARG A 24 2.36 -31.31 -18.02
C ARG A 24 1.84 -29.89 -17.88
N LEU A 25 1.69 -29.43 -16.64
CA LEU A 25 1.69 -28.02 -16.34
C LEU A 25 3.00 -27.71 -15.60
N ASP A 26 4.06 -27.44 -16.35
CA ASP A 26 5.23 -26.79 -15.79
C ASP A 26 4.82 -25.33 -15.54
N HIS A 27 4.36 -25.05 -14.33
CA HIS A 27 3.91 -23.72 -13.94
C HIS A 27 5.11 -22.76 -13.92
N THR A 28 4.97 -21.63 -14.61
CA THR A 28 5.96 -20.55 -14.62
C THR A 28 5.34 -19.33 -13.97
N LEU A 29 6.10 -18.65 -13.10
CA LEU A 29 5.64 -17.43 -12.46
C LEU A 29 6.15 -16.26 -13.27
N ASP A 30 5.22 -15.38 -13.61
CA ASP A 30 5.61 -14.06 -14.06
C ASP A 30 6.27 -13.29 -12.91
N ARG A 31 7.45 -12.75 -13.25
CA ARG A 31 8.31 -11.83 -12.49
C ARG A 31 7.88 -11.65 -11.04
N PHE A 32 8.66 -12.08 -10.05
CA PHE A 32 8.86 -11.36 -8.77
C PHE A 32 10.05 -11.96 -8.02
N GLU A 33 11.25 -11.43 -8.22
CA GLU A 33 12.46 -11.89 -7.51
C GLU A 33 12.26 -11.97 -5.99
N CYS A 34 11.53 -11.01 -5.40
CA CYS A 34 11.15 -11.02 -3.98
C CYS A 34 10.12 -12.10 -3.61
N VAL A 35 9.10 -12.36 -4.44
CA VAL A 35 8.10 -13.40 -4.17
C VAL A 35 8.70 -14.78 -4.42
N LEU A 36 9.55 -14.93 -5.44
CA LEU A 36 10.28 -16.15 -5.71
C LEU A 36 11.24 -16.44 -4.55
N ALA A 37 11.94 -15.44 -4.03
CA ALA A 37 12.72 -15.55 -2.80
C ALA A 37 11.84 -16.00 -1.62
N TRP A 38 10.65 -15.41 -1.43
CA TRP A 38 9.73 -15.79 -0.36
C TRP A 38 9.17 -17.21 -0.50
N VAL A 39 8.82 -17.63 -1.71
CA VAL A 39 8.22 -18.94 -1.97
C VAL A 39 9.28 -20.04 -1.93
N LEU A 40 10.45 -19.82 -2.53
CA LEU A 40 11.52 -20.82 -2.66
C LEU A 40 12.45 -20.91 -1.44
N ALA A 41 12.76 -19.81 -0.73
CA ALA A 41 13.71 -19.87 0.38
C ALA A 41 13.08 -20.57 1.61
N GLN A 42 13.64 -21.71 1.99
CA GLN A 42 13.28 -22.39 3.23
C GLN A 42 13.88 -21.61 4.43
N GLY A 43 13.08 -21.38 5.49
CA GLY A 43 13.58 -20.77 6.73
C GLY A 43 13.39 -19.26 6.90
N ILE A 44 12.51 -18.61 6.12
CA ILE A 44 12.18 -17.19 6.35
C ILE A 44 11.36 -17.04 7.64
N THR A 45 11.93 -16.39 8.66
CA THR A 45 11.32 -16.21 9.98
C THR A 45 10.62 -14.87 10.17
N ARG A 46 10.86 -13.89 9.29
CA ARG A 46 10.38 -12.49 9.43
C ARG A 46 9.57 -11.99 8.23
N LEU A 47 8.48 -12.68 7.89
CA LEU A 47 7.43 -12.10 7.03
C LEU A 47 6.36 -11.45 7.91
N ARG A 48 5.84 -10.30 7.48
CA ARG A 48 4.58 -9.74 8.02
C ARG A 48 3.47 -10.80 7.92
N VAL A 49 2.52 -10.75 8.84
CA VAL A 49 1.50 -11.81 9.03
C VAL A 49 0.74 -12.13 7.73
N PHE A 50 0.36 -11.11 6.94
CA PHE A 50 -0.37 -11.30 5.70
C PHE A 50 0.48 -12.01 4.62
N GLU A 51 1.74 -11.62 4.48
CA GLU A 51 2.69 -12.20 3.55
C GLU A 51 3.05 -13.63 3.95
N SER A 52 3.26 -13.88 5.25
CA SER A 52 3.51 -15.21 5.81
C SER A 52 2.35 -16.18 5.54
N ASN A 53 1.11 -15.73 5.77
CA ASN A 53 -0.08 -16.54 5.52
C ASN A 53 -0.22 -16.90 4.03
N ARG A 54 0.04 -15.95 3.12
CA ARG A 54 0.00 -16.20 1.67
C ARG A 54 1.09 -17.16 1.20
N VAL A 55 2.32 -16.99 1.67
CA VAL A 55 3.43 -17.90 1.34
C VAL A 55 3.15 -19.32 1.85
N ARG A 56 2.61 -19.44 3.08
CA ARG A 56 2.21 -20.73 3.64
C ARG A 56 1.18 -21.42 2.75
N GLU A 57 0.17 -20.70 2.30
CA GLU A 57 -0.85 -21.24 1.42
C GLU A 57 -0.27 -21.65 0.06
N ILE A 58 0.52 -20.79 -0.58
CA ILE A 58 1.15 -21.08 -1.89
C ILE A 58 1.97 -22.38 -1.82
N ARG A 59 2.71 -22.60 -0.72
CA ARG A 59 3.51 -23.81 -0.50
C ARG A 59 2.70 -25.08 -0.27
N GLN A 60 1.41 -24.96 0.10
CA GLN A 60 0.51 -26.09 0.30
C GLN A 60 -0.22 -26.50 -0.99
N LEU A 61 -0.17 -25.66 -2.04
CA LEU A 61 -0.75 -25.97 -3.34
C LEU A 61 0.13 -26.95 -4.12
N PRO A 62 -0.43 -27.75 -5.05
CA PRO A 62 0.32 -28.74 -5.82
C PRO A 62 1.32 -28.14 -6.82
N VAL A 63 1.37 -26.81 -6.92
CA VAL A 63 2.31 -26.07 -7.76
C VAL A 63 3.67 -26.04 -7.08
N ASN A 64 4.63 -26.80 -7.63
CA ASN A 64 5.96 -26.97 -7.03
C ASN A 64 7.12 -26.42 -7.89
N GLN A 65 6.82 -25.93 -9.09
CA GLN A 65 7.80 -25.29 -9.97
C GLN A 65 7.46 -23.82 -10.09
N TYR A 66 8.44 -22.99 -9.75
CA TYR A 66 8.37 -21.55 -9.84
C TYR A 66 9.65 -21.07 -10.52
N ARG A 67 9.51 -20.28 -11.58
CA ARG A 67 10.65 -19.78 -12.37
C ARG A 67 10.49 -18.31 -12.67
N TYR A 68 11.61 -17.63 -12.86
CA TYR A 68 11.64 -16.24 -13.29
C TYR A 68 11.29 -16.11 -14.77
N VAL A 69 10.42 -15.16 -15.09
CA VAL A 69 10.15 -14.69 -16.45
C VAL A 69 10.64 -13.25 -16.59
N PRO A 70 11.56 -12.95 -17.53
CA PRO A 70 12.02 -11.59 -17.78
C PRO A 70 10.84 -10.67 -18.12
N THR A 71 10.85 -9.42 -17.63
CA THR A 71 9.77 -8.43 -17.81
C THR A 71 9.28 -8.30 -19.26
N LYS A 72 10.20 -8.33 -20.24
CA LYS A 72 9.86 -8.24 -21.66
C LYS A 72 9.06 -9.43 -22.21
N TYR A 73 8.96 -10.51 -21.45
CA TYR A 73 8.24 -11.73 -21.79
C TYR A 73 7.11 -12.04 -20.80
N ASN A 74 6.77 -11.13 -19.90
CA ASN A 74 5.69 -11.32 -18.94
C ASN A 74 4.35 -10.85 -19.55
N PRO A 75 3.42 -11.75 -19.93
CA PRO A 75 2.11 -11.34 -20.45
C PRO A 75 1.26 -10.60 -19.41
N ALA A 76 1.39 -10.90 -18.11
CA ALA A 76 0.63 -10.20 -17.06
C ALA A 76 1.02 -8.71 -16.92
N ASP A 77 2.24 -8.33 -17.30
CA ASP A 77 2.66 -6.92 -17.37
C ASP A 77 1.82 -6.12 -18.39
N LEU A 78 1.37 -6.75 -19.50
CA LEU A 78 0.54 -6.10 -20.51
C LEU A 78 -0.84 -5.73 -19.96
N GLY A 79 -1.46 -6.64 -19.19
CA GLY A 79 -2.76 -6.41 -18.55
C GLY A 79 -2.70 -5.40 -17.40
N THR A 80 -1.57 -5.28 -16.72
CA THR A 80 -1.42 -4.39 -15.54
C THR A 80 -0.93 -2.98 -15.88
N ARG A 81 -0.20 -2.79 -16.99
CA ARG A 81 0.32 -1.47 -17.43
C ARG A 81 -0.66 -0.66 -18.27
N GLY A 82 -1.76 -1.26 -18.71
CA GLY A 82 -2.72 -0.65 -19.61
C GLY A 82 -2.27 -0.80 -21.06
N THR A 83 -3.03 -1.55 -21.83
CA THR A 83 -2.86 -1.73 -23.29
C THR A 83 -4.24 -1.64 -23.94
N THR A 84 -4.29 -1.19 -25.19
CA THR A 84 -5.56 -1.10 -25.91
C THR A 84 -6.05 -2.50 -26.31
N LEU A 85 -7.37 -2.66 -26.48
CA LEU A 85 -7.93 -3.94 -26.94
C LEU A 85 -7.37 -4.37 -28.30
N ALA A 86 -7.11 -3.41 -29.19
CA ALA A 86 -6.53 -3.69 -30.51
C ALA A 86 -5.10 -4.23 -30.40
N GLU A 87 -4.25 -3.57 -29.61
CA GLU A 87 -2.88 -4.05 -29.35
C GLU A 87 -2.87 -5.42 -28.67
N LEU A 88 -3.82 -5.66 -27.75
CA LEU A 88 -3.92 -6.95 -27.07
C LEU A 88 -4.33 -8.08 -28.02
N ASN A 89 -5.27 -7.81 -28.91
CA ASN A 89 -5.78 -8.79 -29.88
C ASN A 89 -4.69 -9.27 -30.85
N ASP A 90 -3.78 -8.35 -31.22
CA ASP A 90 -2.63 -8.66 -32.07
C ASP A 90 -1.40 -9.10 -31.26
N CYS A 91 -1.48 -9.10 -29.92
CA CYS A 91 -0.36 -9.43 -29.05
C CYS A 91 -0.15 -10.94 -28.93
N ARG A 92 0.78 -11.45 -29.72
CA ARG A 92 1.20 -12.87 -29.64
C ARG A 92 1.65 -13.28 -28.23
N LEU A 93 2.34 -12.40 -27.50
CA LEU A 93 2.83 -12.70 -26.15
C LEU A 93 1.66 -12.95 -25.18
N TRP A 94 0.59 -12.16 -25.27
CA TRP A 94 -0.61 -12.34 -24.46
C TRP A 94 -1.32 -13.66 -24.76
N HIS A 95 -1.50 -13.98 -26.03
CA HIS A 95 -2.28 -15.15 -26.45
C HIS A 95 -1.53 -16.49 -26.36
N LYS A 96 -0.22 -16.49 -26.64
CA LYS A 96 0.58 -17.72 -26.77
C LYS A 96 1.69 -17.83 -25.73
N GLY A 97 1.86 -16.82 -24.89
CA GLY A 97 2.98 -16.73 -23.98
C GLY A 97 4.33 -16.59 -24.70
N PRO A 98 5.43 -16.69 -23.94
CA PRO A 98 6.78 -16.61 -24.49
C PRO A 98 7.09 -17.82 -25.38
N GLU A 99 7.77 -17.60 -26.50
CA GLU A 99 8.09 -18.69 -27.43
C GLU A 99 8.91 -19.83 -26.78
N TRP A 100 9.80 -19.48 -25.86
CA TRP A 100 10.66 -20.45 -25.18
C TRP A 100 9.87 -21.38 -24.25
N LEU A 101 8.68 -20.99 -23.77
CA LEU A 101 7.85 -21.83 -22.89
C LEU A 101 7.34 -23.08 -23.62
N ASN A 102 7.21 -22.99 -24.95
CA ASN A 102 6.81 -24.11 -25.81
C ASN A 102 8.02 -24.98 -26.25
N ARG A 103 9.23 -24.60 -25.87
CA ARG A 103 10.47 -25.36 -26.15
C ARG A 103 10.85 -26.19 -24.92
N THR A 104 11.84 -27.07 -25.09
CA THR A 104 12.41 -27.85 -24.00
C THR A 104 13.09 -26.94 -22.97
N LYS A 105 13.21 -27.42 -21.71
CA LYS A 105 13.66 -26.62 -20.55
C LYS A 105 15.07 -26.02 -20.73
N GLU A 106 15.88 -26.57 -21.64
CA GLU A 106 17.23 -26.09 -21.96
C GLU A 106 17.22 -24.75 -22.73
N HIS A 107 16.10 -24.44 -23.40
CA HIS A 107 15.89 -23.18 -24.13
C HIS A 107 15.22 -22.10 -23.28
N TRP A 108 14.81 -22.46 -22.06
CA TRP A 108 14.18 -21.52 -21.16
C TRP A 108 15.26 -20.55 -20.65
N PRO A 109 14.89 -19.32 -20.28
CA PRO A 109 15.82 -18.40 -19.63
C PRO A 109 16.51 -19.16 -18.49
N PRO A 110 17.86 -19.13 -18.41
CA PRO A 110 18.54 -19.75 -17.29
C PRO A 110 17.97 -19.15 -16.01
N LEU A 111 17.79 -19.99 -14.99
CA LEU A 111 17.76 -19.48 -13.63
C LEU A 111 19.11 -18.79 -13.48
N SER A 112 19.15 -17.46 -13.62
CA SER A 112 20.42 -16.76 -13.59
C SER A 112 21.05 -17.03 -12.24
N ASP A 113 22.13 -17.80 -12.22
CA ASP A 113 22.94 -18.09 -11.03
C ASP A 113 23.55 -16.80 -10.41
N ASN A 114 23.23 -15.60 -10.92
CA ASN A 114 24.05 -14.43 -10.67
C ASN A 114 23.39 -13.04 -10.57
N GLN A 115 22.08 -12.82 -10.38
CA GLN A 115 21.58 -11.42 -10.20
C GLN A 115 20.46 -11.17 -9.20
N PHE A 116 20.11 -12.11 -8.34
CA PHE A 116 19.45 -11.77 -7.08
C PHE A 116 19.91 -12.77 -6.03
N ASP A 117 20.98 -12.44 -5.31
CA ASP A 117 21.34 -13.19 -4.12
C ASP A 117 20.23 -12.96 -3.10
N TYR A 118 19.25 -13.85 -3.10
CA TYR A 118 18.13 -13.81 -2.17
C TYR A 118 18.64 -13.87 -0.72
N ARG A 119 19.82 -14.48 -0.46
CA ARG A 119 20.43 -14.47 0.86
C ARG A 119 21.00 -13.09 1.18
N GLU A 120 21.69 -12.43 0.26
CA GLU A 120 22.13 -11.04 0.44
C GLU A 120 20.96 -10.07 0.61
N TRP A 121 19.89 -10.21 -0.18
CA TRP A 121 18.67 -9.41 -0.03
C TRP A 121 17.97 -9.70 1.30
N LEU A 122 17.85 -10.96 1.73
CA LEU A 122 17.33 -11.31 3.05
C LEU A 122 18.22 -10.79 4.17
N LEU A 123 19.54 -10.90 4.04
CA LEU A 123 20.51 -10.34 4.99
C LEU A 123 20.47 -8.81 5.01
N SER A 124 20.12 -8.13 3.91
CA SER A 124 19.87 -6.68 3.91
C SER A 124 18.56 -6.30 4.63
N GLN A 125 17.60 -7.22 4.71
CA GLN A 125 16.36 -7.06 5.47
C GLN A 125 16.54 -7.47 6.95
N ASP A 126 17.45 -8.40 7.25
CA ASP A 126 17.80 -8.80 8.62
C ASP A 126 18.87 -7.91 9.26
N ASN A 127 19.82 -7.37 8.48
CA ASN A 127 20.70 -6.25 8.85
C ASN A 127 19.96 -4.91 8.81
N ALA A 128 18.70 -4.91 8.35
CA ALA A 128 17.73 -3.90 8.76
C ALA A 128 17.10 -4.27 10.12
N ASP A 129 17.88 -4.83 11.04
CA ASP A 129 17.86 -4.22 12.37
C ASP A 129 18.10 -2.72 12.14
N PRO A 130 17.35 -1.81 12.77
CA PRO A 130 17.71 -0.42 12.73
C PRO A 130 19.07 -0.34 13.39
N GLU A 131 20.16 -0.39 12.62
CA GLU A 131 21.42 0.13 13.07
C GLU A 131 21.08 1.58 13.39
N ILE A 132 21.03 1.84 14.69
CA ILE A 132 20.82 3.13 15.31
C ILE A 132 22.06 3.95 14.93
N VAL A 133 22.13 4.35 13.67
CA VAL A 133 22.71 5.63 13.26
C VAL A 133 21.52 6.51 12.90
N ALA A 134 20.45 6.42 13.71
CA ALA A 134 19.68 7.61 13.99
C ALA A 134 20.69 8.56 14.64
N SER A 135 21.13 9.56 13.89
CA SER A 135 21.12 10.89 14.50
C SER A 135 19.71 11.03 15.08
N VAL A 136 19.56 10.71 16.36
CA VAL A 136 18.34 10.92 17.12
C VAL A 136 18.17 12.44 17.10
N LYS A 137 17.56 12.96 16.04
CA LYS A 137 16.73 14.14 16.20
C LYS A 137 15.70 13.67 17.20
N GLU A 138 15.84 14.11 18.44
CA GLU A 138 14.78 14.03 19.44
C GLU A 138 13.50 14.49 18.73
N VAL A 139 12.68 13.54 18.26
CA VAL A 139 11.31 13.83 17.92
C VAL A 139 10.67 13.99 19.28
N LYS A 140 10.70 15.22 19.81
CA LYS A 140 9.88 15.57 20.96
C LYS A 140 8.47 15.17 20.55
N GLU A 141 7.93 14.15 21.21
CA GLU A 141 6.51 13.82 21.09
C GLU A 141 5.77 15.08 21.53
N GLU A 142 5.32 15.87 20.54
CA GLU A 142 4.64 17.10 20.82
C GLU A 142 3.30 16.74 21.47
N ILE A 143 3.08 17.27 22.68
CA ILE A 143 1.87 16.99 23.43
C ILE A 143 0.66 17.40 22.58
N PRO A 144 -0.31 16.50 22.34
CA PRO A 144 -1.52 16.82 21.61
C PRO A 144 -2.33 17.87 22.38
N ILE A 145 -2.89 18.83 21.64
CA ILE A 145 -3.83 19.83 22.18
C ILE A 145 -5.14 19.15 22.55
N PHE A 146 -5.58 18.18 21.74
CA PHE A 146 -6.74 17.35 21.99
C PHE A 146 -6.29 15.88 22.05
N GLU A 147 -6.26 15.33 23.27
CA GLU A 147 -6.07 13.89 23.46
C GLU A 147 -7.29 13.13 22.92
N THR A 148 -7.20 12.68 21.67
CA THR A 148 -8.29 12.00 20.94
C THR A 148 -8.80 10.75 21.65
N THR A 149 -7.96 10.06 22.43
CA THR A 149 -8.32 8.87 23.25
C THR A 149 -9.34 9.17 24.35
N ARG A 150 -9.53 10.44 24.72
CA ARG A 150 -10.54 10.85 25.72
C ARG A 150 -11.96 10.91 25.16
N TYR A 151 -12.13 10.75 23.85
CA TYR A 151 -13.42 10.90 23.20
C TYR A 151 -13.90 9.56 22.65
N PRO A 152 -15.16 9.17 22.92
CA PRO A 152 -15.68 7.87 22.52
C PRO A 152 -16.10 7.82 21.04
N THR A 153 -16.34 8.98 20.40
CA THR A 153 -16.70 9.05 18.97
C THR A 153 -16.10 10.29 18.32
N PHE A 154 -15.97 10.26 16.99
CA PHE A 154 -15.47 11.39 16.22
C PHE A 154 -16.37 12.63 16.35
N GLU A 155 -17.69 12.46 16.43
CA GLU A 155 -18.62 13.59 16.62
C GLU A 155 -18.42 14.27 17.96
N LYS A 156 -18.09 13.52 19.02
CA LYS A 156 -17.80 14.09 20.34
C LYS A 156 -16.51 14.91 20.31
N LEU A 157 -15.47 14.41 19.65
CA LEU A 157 -14.24 15.16 19.42
C LEU A 157 -14.55 16.46 18.64
N LEU A 158 -15.26 16.37 17.52
CA LEU A 158 -15.62 17.53 16.70
C LEU A 158 -16.46 18.54 17.47
N PHE A 159 -17.41 18.10 18.31
CA PHE A 159 -18.22 18.98 19.13
C PHE A 159 -17.34 19.84 20.06
N VAL A 160 -16.35 19.21 20.71
CA VAL A 160 -15.43 19.91 21.63
C VAL A 160 -14.53 20.88 20.87
N ILE A 161 -13.91 20.45 19.77
CA ILE A 161 -13.05 21.32 18.96
C ILE A 161 -13.87 22.49 18.41
N THR A 162 -15.09 22.25 17.93
CA THR A 162 -15.99 23.30 17.43
C THR A 162 -16.30 24.31 18.53
N PHE A 163 -16.61 23.84 19.73
CA PHE A 163 -16.88 24.71 20.87
C PHE A 163 -15.66 25.55 21.26
N VAL A 164 -14.45 24.96 21.31
CA VAL A 164 -13.19 25.66 21.59
C VAL A 164 -12.91 26.72 20.52
N CYS A 165 -13.03 26.37 19.24
CA CYS A 165 -12.86 27.32 18.14
C CYS A 165 -13.86 28.48 18.22
N ARG A 166 -15.14 28.19 18.54
CA ARG A 166 -16.17 29.22 18.75
C ARG A 166 -15.81 30.13 19.92
N PHE A 167 -15.41 29.55 21.06
CA PHE A 167 -15.00 30.32 22.24
C PHE A 167 -13.83 31.26 21.94
N ILE A 168 -12.79 30.78 21.26
CA ILE A 168 -11.64 31.59 20.83
C ILE A 168 -12.11 32.74 19.92
N ARG A 169 -12.99 32.47 18.95
CA ARG A 169 -13.52 33.52 18.05
C ARG A 169 -14.38 34.56 18.78
N LEU A 170 -15.13 34.17 19.80
CA LEU A 170 -15.90 35.11 20.62
C LEU A 170 -14.97 35.99 21.47
N LYS A 171 -13.94 35.40 22.07
CA LYS A 171 -13.00 36.12 22.94
C LYS A 171 -12.03 37.02 22.18
N PHE A 172 -11.48 36.53 21.06
CA PHE A 172 -10.39 37.19 20.34
C PHE A 172 -10.81 37.74 18.97
N GLY A 173 -11.85 37.19 18.34
CA GLY A 173 -12.34 37.63 17.03
C GLY A 173 -13.37 38.76 17.07
N LYS A 174 -13.76 39.23 18.27
CA LYS A 174 -14.78 40.29 18.49
C LYS A 174 -16.12 40.03 17.75
N ILE A 175 -16.52 38.76 17.61
CA ILE A 175 -17.80 38.38 16.99
C ILE A 175 -18.89 38.34 18.07
N ALA A 176 -20.11 38.73 17.73
CA ALA A 176 -21.27 38.64 18.62
C ALA A 176 -21.55 37.18 19.03
N ALA A 177 -21.99 36.99 20.27
CA ALA A 177 -22.37 35.68 20.78
C ALA A 177 -23.52 35.09 19.96
N ASN A 178 -23.28 33.95 19.30
CA ASN A 178 -24.32 33.20 18.60
C ASN A 178 -24.80 32.03 19.49
N LYS A 179 -26.07 32.08 19.91
CA LYS A 179 -26.72 31.03 20.72
C LYS A 179 -27.30 29.88 19.88
N GLN A 180 -27.22 29.95 18.55
CA GLN A 180 -27.69 28.89 17.66
C GLN A 180 -26.73 27.68 17.66
N ALA A 181 -27.23 26.57 17.12
CA ALA A 181 -26.46 25.36 16.87
C ALA A 181 -25.19 25.64 16.03
N PHE A 182 -24.25 24.70 16.02
CA PHE A 182 -23.06 24.80 15.18
C PHE A 182 -23.45 24.80 13.71
N ASN A 183 -22.95 25.79 12.95
CA ASN A 183 -23.15 25.80 11.51
C ASN A 183 -22.09 24.95 10.80
N ALA A 184 -22.36 24.60 9.54
CA ALA A 184 -21.46 23.76 8.74
C ALA A 184 -20.02 24.32 8.68
N ALA A 185 -19.85 25.63 8.56
CA ALA A 185 -18.53 26.25 8.49
C ALA A 185 -17.73 26.12 9.80
N GLU A 186 -18.40 26.10 10.95
CA GLU A 186 -17.76 25.84 12.24
C GLU A 186 -17.30 24.39 12.35
N THR A 187 -18.15 23.45 11.95
CA THR A 187 -17.82 22.02 11.92
C THR A 187 -16.67 21.74 10.94
N SER A 188 -16.69 22.33 9.74
CA SER A 188 -15.61 22.18 8.76
C SER A 188 -14.27 22.68 9.29
N ARG A 189 -14.26 23.79 10.04
CA ARG A 189 -13.03 24.27 10.70
C ARG A 189 -12.54 23.30 11.76
N ALA A 190 -13.45 22.75 12.56
CA ALA A 190 -13.08 21.78 13.60
C ALA A 190 -12.47 20.51 13.00
N ILE A 191 -12.99 20.01 11.88
CA ILE A 191 -12.41 18.89 11.14
C ILE A 191 -10.98 19.21 10.70
N ILE A 192 -10.76 20.37 10.09
CA ILE A 192 -9.41 20.79 9.65
C ILE A 192 -8.45 20.86 10.83
N VAL A 193 -8.90 21.39 11.99
CA VAL A 193 -8.07 21.47 13.20
C VAL A 193 -7.71 20.08 13.71
N ALA A 194 -8.67 19.16 13.82
CA ALA A 194 -8.43 17.78 14.25
C ALA A 194 -7.39 17.08 13.37
N ILE A 195 -7.54 17.22 12.04
CA ILE A 195 -6.63 16.60 11.08
C ILE A 195 -5.23 17.22 11.17
N LYS A 196 -5.12 18.55 11.20
CA LYS A 196 -3.81 19.22 11.31
C LYS A 196 -3.07 18.82 12.58
N GLU A 197 -3.79 18.70 13.68
CA GLU A 197 -3.21 18.27 14.94
C GLU A 197 -2.71 16.82 14.85
N SER A 198 -3.52 15.91 14.30
CA SER A 198 -3.10 14.53 14.04
C SER A 198 -1.85 14.47 13.14
N GLN A 199 -1.81 15.24 12.05
CA GLN A 199 -0.67 15.31 11.14
C GLN A 199 0.59 15.89 11.81
N ARG A 200 0.43 16.79 12.78
CA ARG A 200 1.53 17.35 13.57
C ARG A 200 2.07 16.33 14.58
N CYS A 201 1.20 15.65 15.32
CA CYS A 201 1.58 14.67 16.33
C CYS A 201 2.11 13.36 15.71
N TYR A 202 1.67 13.04 14.48
CA TYR A 202 2.04 11.84 13.73
C TYR A 202 2.57 12.22 12.34
N PRO A 203 3.78 12.83 12.26
CA PRO A 203 4.34 13.26 10.98
C PRO A 203 4.63 12.09 10.05
N SER A 204 4.46 12.30 8.75
CA SER A 204 4.85 11.35 7.71
C SER A 204 6.37 11.20 7.63
N ASN A 205 6.86 9.99 7.44
CA ASN A 205 8.29 9.76 7.18
C ASN A 205 8.64 9.90 5.68
N ASP A 206 9.93 10.00 5.37
CA ASP A 206 10.42 10.21 3.99
C ASP A 206 9.95 9.11 3.02
N ALA A 207 9.89 7.86 3.48
CA ALA A 207 9.40 6.75 2.66
C ALA A 207 7.89 6.87 2.37
N GLU A 208 7.08 7.32 3.35
CA GLU A 208 5.66 7.59 3.15
C GLU A 208 5.45 8.76 2.19
N ILE A 209 6.23 9.83 2.33
CA ILE A 209 6.18 11.01 1.46
C ILE A 209 6.44 10.62 0.00
N GLN A 210 7.48 9.82 -0.24
CA GLN A 210 7.82 9.38 -1.59
C GLN A 210 6.80 8.37 -2.16
N ASN A 211 6.38 7.38 -1.37
CA ASN A 211 5.50 6.32 -1.84
C ASN A 211 4.05 6.78 -2.08
N LEU A 212 3.55 7.70 -1.25
CA LEU A 212 2.16 8.19 -1.31
C LEU A 212 2.05 9.58 -1.96
N GLY A 213 3.18 10.17 -2.39
CA GLY A 213 3.21 11.50 -2.97
C GLY A 213 2.66 12.57 -2.03
N ILE A 214 3.00 12.52 -0.74
CA ILE A 214 2.38 13.39 0.28
C ILE A 214 2.84 14.83 0.09
N ARG A 215 1.90 15.76 -0.05
CA ARG A 215 2.17 17.20 -0.17
C ARG A 215 1.12 18.01 0.57
N ALA A 216 1.49 19.21 1.03
CA ALA A 216 0.55 20.14 1.64
C ALA A 216 -0.35 20.80 0.57
N ASP A 217 -1.64 20.93 0.86
CA ASP A 217 -2.58 21.71 0.05
C ASP A 217 -2.54 23.22 0.41
N ASN A 218 -3.42 24.00 -0.23
CA ASN A 218 -3.55 25.45 0.03
C ASN A 218 -4.00 25.80 1.45
N GLN A 219 -4.58 24.85 2.19
CA GLN A 219 -4.95 24.99 3.60
C GLN A 219 -3.84 24.48 4.52
N GLY A 220 -2.75 23.93 3.99
CA GLY A 220 -1.66 23.32 4.75
C GLY A 220 -1.99 21.94 5.31
N LEU A 221 -2.98 21.24 4.75
CA LEU A 221 -3.27 19.84 5.07
C LEU A 221 -2.43 18.93 4.18
N LEU A 222 -1.82 17.89 4.77
CA LEU A 222 -1.13 16.88 4.00
C LEU A 222 -2.15 16.00 3.25
N ARG A 223 -1.96 15.86 1.93
CA ARG A 223 -2.77 15.03 1.03
C ARG A 223 -1.87 14.10 0.23
N CYS A 224 -2.41 12.94 -0.13
CA CYS A 224 -1.74 11.98 -1.00
C CYS A 224 -2.03 12.32 -2.47
N TYR A 225 -0.99 12.55 -3.27
CA TYR A 225 -1.12 12.85 -4.69
C TYR A 225 -0.71 11.62 -5.52
N GLY A 226 -1.58 11.22 -6.45
CA GLY A 226 -1.42 9.99 -7.22
C GLY A 226 -1.71 10.15 -8.71
N ARG A 227 -1.90 9.01 -9.39
CA ARG A 227 -2.15 8.96 -10.85
C ARG A 227 -3.58 9.34 -11.27
N MET A 228 -4.42 9.71 -10.31
CA MET A 228 -5.85 10.02 -10.50
C MET A 228 -6.11 11.48 -10.90
N GLU A 229 -5.07 12.32 -10.99
CA GLU A 229 -5.13 13.72 -11.45
C GLU A 229 -5.93 13.93 -12.76
N PRO A 230 -5.91 13.01 -13.77
CA PRO A 230 -6.70 13.18 -15.00
C PRO A 230 -8.19 12.80 -14.87
N SER A 231 -8.69 12.42 -13.69
CA SER A 231 -10.05 11.90 -13.53
C SER A 231 -11.09 13.03 -13.39
N GLN A 232 -12.35 12.77 -13.78
CA GLN A 232 -13.47 13.70 -13.60
C GLN A 232 -14.01 13.73 -12.15
N LEU A 233 -13.23 13.26 -11.17
CA LEU A 233 -13.64 13.18 -9.78
C LEU A 233 -13.46 14.53 -9.08
N ALA A 234 -14.16 14.72 -7.95
CA ALA A 234 -13.95 15.86 -7.08
C ALA A 234 -12.49 15.89 -6.58
N ALA A 235 -11.92 17.08 -6.41
CA ALA A 235 -10.52 17.26 -5.99
C ALA A 235 -10.20 16.52 -4.67
N GLU A 236 -11.17 16.45 -3.76
CA GLU A 236 -11.06 15.74 -2.49
C GLU A 236 -10.98 14.22 -2.65
N ALA A 237 -11.56 13.67 -3.72
CA ALA A 237 -11.51 12.27 -4.06
C ALA A 237 -10.24 11.92 -4.86
N ILE A 238 -9.72 12.87 -5.65
CA ILE A 238 -8.46 12.73 -6.39
C ILE A 238 -7.27 12.72 -5.41
N ASN A 239 -7.27 13.68 -4.47
CA ASN A 239 -6.18 13.93 -3.55
C ASN A 239 -6.68 13.77 -2.10
N PRO A 240 -6.83 12.52 -1.61
CA PRO A 240 -7.32 12.25 -0.27
C PRO A 240 -6.38 12.79 0.81
N ILE A 241 -6.95 13.13 1.96
CA ILE A 241 -6.19 13.61 3.13
C ILE A 241 -5.35 12.47 3.68
N PHE A 242 -4.08 12.75 3.99
CA PHE A 242 -3.22 11.81 4.67
C PHE A 242 -3.49 11.85 6.18
N ILE A 243 -3.86 10.71 6.76
CA ILE A 243 -3.90 10.50 8.21
C ILE A 243 -3.05 9.27 8.50
N SER A 244 -2.10 9.41 9.42
CA SER A 244 -1.26 8.29 9.81
C SER A 244 -2.09 7.19 10.45
N LYS A 245 -1.89 5.93 10.02
CA LYS A 245 -2.52 4.76 10.65
C LYS A 245 -2.16 4.56 12.12
N LYS A 246 -1.09 5.22 12.59
CA LYS A 246 -0.67 5.20 14.00
C LYS A 246 -1.43 6.24 14.82
N SER A 247 -2.16 7.14 14.17
CA SER A 247 -2.93 8.15 14.87
C SER A 247 -4.20 7.51 15.41
N THR A 248 -4.46 7.76 16.69
CA THR A 248 -5.73 7.50 17.37
C THR A 248 -6.91 8.24 16.72
N LEU A 249 -6.66 9.31 15.95
CA LEU A 249 -7.70 9.92 15.11
C LEU A 249 -8.15 8.99 13.99
N ALA A 250 -7.24 8.19 13.41
CA ALA A 250 -7.58 7.24 12.37
C ALA A 250 -8.49 6.13 12.92
N GLU A 251 -8.22 5.65 14.12
CA GLU A 251 -9.06 4.67 14.82
C GLU A 251 -10.47 5.25 15.03
N LEU A 252 -10.56 6.48 15.55
CA LEU A 252 -11.84 7.15 15.85
C LEU A 252 -12.70 7.45 14.61
N ILE A 253 -12.10 7.56 13.42
CA ILE A 253 -12.82 7.78 12.15
C ILE A 253 -13.32 6.46 11.54
N MET A 254 -12.66 5.33 11.87
CA MET A 254 -13.00 4.02 11.33
C MET A 254 -14.07 3.28 12.14
N ASP A 255 -14.23 3.63 13.42
CA ASP A 255 -15.28 3.14 14.32
C ASP A 255 -16.66 3.78 14.02
#